data_AF-A0A928BTN8-F1
#
_entry.id   AF-A0A928BTN8-F1
#
_cell.length_a   1.000
_cell.length_b   1.000
_cell.length_c   1.000
_cell.angle_alpha   90.00
_cell.angle_beta   90.00
_cell.angle_gamma   90.00
#
_symmetry.space_group_name_H-M   'P 1'
#
loop_
_entity.id
_entity.type
_entity.pdbx_description
1 polymer ?
#
loop_
_entity_poly.entity_id
_entity_poly.type
_entity_poly.pdbx_seq_one_letter_code
_entity_poly.pdbx_strand_id
1 'polypeptide(L)'
;MRRLVSLLFISLLLCGCYNRGPITPDAWDLTEQQLDSISFYTTHHYTQNYNFVVTGDSLVVVAQQPDDMSVPDVVSIELESIGEEQKKDSITIRRNEHVVVADIKTVPSDSIDSIWVKVARDQLTFGWIHEKELLSKVSPDDPISQFIDAFSNTHLLVFLAFCILTGAAYGLRRLKRKGSKIVHFNDIKSCYPTALCLLIASSAVLYSSIQLFGPETWRHFYYHPSLNPFALPFWLGVFISSVWALIIVALATVDDVYHMLPLGEAILYLVGLAAVCAVLYVIFSVTTLYYIGYPLLIAYYYFAIKRLKH
;
A
#
# COMPACT_ATOMS: atom_id res chain seq x y z
N MET A 1 -8.90 -36.68 -1.38
CA MET A 1 -8.41 -35.31 -1.62
C MET A 1 -9.32 -34.49 -2.55
N ARG A 2 -9.60 -34.90 -3.80
CA ARG A 2 -10.44 -34.12 -4.74
C ARG A 2 -11.87 -33.80 -4.26
N ARG A 3 -12.53 -34.72 -3.54
CA ARG A 3 -13.85 -34.48 -2.92
C ARG A 3 -13.81 -33.55 -1.70
N LEU A 4 -12.72 -33.59 -0.94
CA LEU A 4 -12.49 -32.72 0.24
C LEU A 4 -12.22 -31.28 -0.20
N VAL A 5 -11.46 -31.07 -1.27
CA VAL A 5 -11.22 -29.75 -1.86
C VAL A 5 -12.51 -29.15 -2.43
N SER A 6 -13.35 -29.93 -3.10
CA SER A 6 -14.67 -29.44 -3.57
C SER A 6 -15.62 -29.10 -2.42
N LEU A 7 -15.63 -29.87 -1.33
CA LEU A 7 -16.44 -29.57 -0.14
C LEU A 7 -15.95 -28.30 0.58
N LEU A 8 -14.63 -28.09 0.66
CA LEU A 8 -14.04 -26.85 1.18
C LEU A 8 -14.38 -25.63 0.32
N PHE A 9 -14.39 -25.77 -1.00
CA PHE A 9 -14.75 -24.70 -1.94
C PHE A 9 -16.24 -24.32 -1.84
N ILE A 10 -17.12 -25.32 -1.64
CA ILE A 10 -18.56 -25.10 -1.44
C ILE A 10 -18.84 -24.49 -0.05
N SER A 11 -18.10 -24.89 0.98
CA SER A 11 -18.16 -24.29 2.32
C SER A 11 -17.74 -22.81 2.31
N LEU A 12 -16.67 -22.47 1.56
CA LEU A 12 -16.23 -21.07 1.38
C LEU A 12 -17.26 -20.20 0.64
N LEU A 13 -18.02 -20.78 -0.30
CA LEU A 13 -19.09 -20.07 -1.02
C LEU A 13 -20.34 -19.83 -0.15
N LEU A 14 -20.53 -20.61 0.92
CA LEU A 14 -21.68 -20.50 1.83
C LEU A 14 -21.39 -19.67 3.09
N CYS A 15 -20.13 -19.29 3.35
CA CYS A 15 -19.71 -18.39 4.44
C CYS A 15 -19.74 -16.91 4.05
N GLY A 16 -20.59 -16.51 3.10
CA GLY A 16 -20.91 -15.11 2.86
C GLY A 16 -21.70 -14.54 4.04
N CYS A 17 -21.03 -14.21 5.15
CA CYS A 17 -21.62 -13.39 6.19
C CYS A 17 -21.94 -12.02 5.59
N TYR A 18 -23.20 -11.81 5.24
CA TYR A 18 -23.72 -10.48 4.95
C TYR A 18 -23.68 -9.66 6.24
N ASN A 19 -22.55 -9.01 6.48
CA ASN A 19 -22.43 -8.00 7.52
C ASN A 19 -23.32 -6.84 7.08
N ARG A 20 -24.51 -6.73 7.67
CA ARG A 20 -25.20 -5.44 7.71
C ARG A 20 -24.27 -4.50 8.45
N GLY A 21 -23.58 -3.64 7.71
CA GLY A 21 -22.91 -2.48 8.29
C GLY A 21 -23.91 -1.68 9.13
N PRO A 22 -23.42 -0.81 10.04
CA PRO A 22 -24.31 0.08 10.78
C PRO A 22 -25.25 0.77 9.79
N ILE A 23 -26.54 0.82 10.15
CA ILE A 23 -27.57 1.49 9.35
C ILE A 23 -27.09 2.93 9.17
N THR A 24 -26.61 3.27 7.98
CA THR A 24 -26.38 4.65 7.60
C THR A 24 -27.74 5.34 7.69
N PRO A 25 -27.86 6.50 8.35
CA PRO A 25 -29.08 7.28 8.31
C PRO A 25 -29.54 7.41 6.87
N ASP A 26 -30.84 7.23 6.65
CA ASP A 26 -31.47 7.45 5.36
C ASP A 26 -30.98 8.78 4.79
N ALA A 27 -30.40 8.76 3.58
CA ALA A 27 -29.65 9.90 2.99
C ALA A 27 -30.49 11.19 2.82
N TRP A 28 -31.78 11.13 3.13
CA TRP A 28 -32.75 12.21 3.03
C TRP A 28 -32.80 13.12 4.27
N ASP A 29 -32.27 12.72 5.43
CA ASP A 29 -32.29 13.51 6.70
C ASP A 29 -30.91 14.07 7.10
N LEU A 30 -29.99 14.24 6.15
CA LEU A 30 -28.66 14.77 6.41
C LEU A 30 -28.65 16.31 6.38
N THR A 31 -27.97 16.94 7.34
CA THR A 31 -27.74 18.39 7.30
C THR A 31 -26.77 18.73 6.16
N GLU A 32 -26.79 19.97 5.68
CA GLU A 32 -25.86 20.43 4.63
C GLU A 32 -24.39 20.21 5.02
N GLN A 33 -24.04 20.41 6.30
CA GLN A 33 -22.69 20.14 6.81
C GLN A 33 -22.32 18.64 6.79
N GLN A 34 -23.28 17.76 7.07
CA GLN A 34 -23.06 16.31 7.01
C GLN A 34 -22.91 15.85 5.56
N LEU A 35 -23.71 16.39 4.65
CA LEU A 35 -23.59 16.13 3.21
C LEU A 35 -22.24 16.61 2.68
N ASP A 36 -21.83 17.82 3.05
CA ASP A 36 -20.54 18.38 2.67
C ASP A 36 -19.38 17.52 3.17
N SER A 37 -19.42 17.10 4.44
CA SER A 37 -18.43 16.20 5.04
C SER A 37 -18.36 14.84 4.34
N ILE A 38 -19.51 14.24 3.98
CA ILE A 38 -19.57 12.96 3.27
C ILE A 38 -19.03 13.11 1.84
N SER A 39 -19.38 14.22 1.18
CA SER A 39 -18.91 14.52 -0.18
C SER A 39 -17.40 14.70 -0.20
N PHE A 40 -16.86 15.44 0.78
CA PHE A 40 -15.43 15.64 0.97
C PHE A 40 -14.70 14.32 1.23
N TYR A 41 -15.25 13.48 2.12
CA TYR A 41 -14.67 12.16 2.44
C TYR A 41 -14.56 11.26 1.20
N THR A 42 -15.57 11.28 0.35
CA THR A 42 -15.64 10.39 -0.82
C THR A 42 -14.56 10.71 -1.85
N THR A 43 -14.14 11.97 -1.94
CA THR A 43 -13.11 12.41 -2.91
C THR A 43 -11.71 12.47 -2.31
N HIS A 44 -11.57 12.87 -1.04
CA HIS A 44 -10.28 13.10 -0.40
C HIS A 44 -9.81 11.95 0.49
N HIS A 45 -10.72 11.03 0.86
CA HIS A 45 -10.47 9.84 1.68
C HIS A 45 -10.04 10.12 3.13
N TYR A 46 -10.16 11.37 3.59
CA TYR A 46 -9.99 11.78 4.99
C TYR A 46 -11.00 12.88 5.36
N THR A 47 -11.22 13.13 6.65
CA THR A 47 -12.14 14.17 7.16
C THR A 47 -11.58 14.86 8.40
N GLN A 48 -12.39 15.72 9.02
CA GLN A 48 -12.17 16.17 10.40
C GLN A 48 -11.87 14.99 11.34
N ASN A 49 -10.98 15.24 12.30
CA ASN A 49 -10.41 14.30 13.26
C ASN A 49 -9.51 13.20 12.66
N TYR A 50 -9.14 13.31 11.38
CA TYR A 50 -8.16 12.41 10.80
C TYR A 50 -6.74 12.78 11.25
N ASN A 51 -5.93 11.77 11.49
CA ASN A 51 -4.57 11.93 11.99
C ASN A 51 -3.56 11.78 10.85
N PHE A 52 -2.61 12.71 10.84
CA PHE A 52 -1.47 12.69 9.94
C PHE A 52 -0.18 12.72 10.75
N VAL A 53 0.91 12.29 10.12
CA VAL A 53 2.28 12.48 10.57
C VAL A 53 3.04 13.32 9.53
N VAL A 54 3.81 14.30 9.99
CA VAL A 54 4.61 15.14 9.11
C VAL A 54 5.82 14.36 8.59
N THR A 55 5.89 14.15 7.27
CA THR A 55 6.99 13.44 6.60
C THR A 55 8.03 14.38 6.02
N GLY A 56 7.62 15.59 5.61
CA GLY A 56 8.51 16.65 5.16
C GLY A 56 9.38 17.24 6.28
N ASP A 57 10.38 18.04 5.92
CA ASP A 57 11.31 18.63 6.90
C ASP A 57 10.60 19.53 7.92
N SER A 58 9.64 20.33 7.43
CA SER A 58 8.74 21.11 8.27
C SER A 58 7.45 21.46 7.52
N LEU A 59 6.37 21.57 8.28
CA LEU A 59 5.05 22.01 7.86
C LEU A 59 4.79 23.38 8.48
N VAL A 60 4.47 24.39 7.67
CA VAL A 60 4.22 25.74 8.14
C VAL A 60 2.73 26.04 8.03
N VAL A 61 2.13 26.49 9.13
CA VAL A 61 0.70 26.74 9.23
C VAL A 61 0.46 28.17 9.68
N VAL A 62 -0.59 28.80 9.18
CA VAL A 62 -0.91 30.21 9.45
C VAL A 62 -2.01 30.28 10.50
N ALA A 63 -1.83 31.06 11.57
CA ALA A 63 -2.84 31.16 12.63
C ALA A 63 -4.14 31.86 12.19
N GLN A 64 -4.06 32.73 11.18
CA GLN A 64 -5.19 33.49 10.64
C GLN A 64 -6.16 32.61 9.85
N GLN A 65 -7.46 32.92 9.96
CA GLN A 65 -8.51 32.23 9.23
C GLN A 65 -8.49 32.61 7.75
N PRO A 66 -8.85 31.69 6.83
CA PRO A 66 -8.86 31.97 5.39
C PRO A 66 -9.75 33.15 4.99
N ASP A 67 -10.90 33.34 5.65
CA ASP A 67 -11.86 34.41 5.35
C ASP A 67 -11.32 35.82 5.67
N ASP A 68 -10.40 35.92 6.64
CA ASP A 68 -9.75 37.17 7.04
C ASP A 68 -8.48 37.45 6.22
N MET A 69 -8.07 36.49 5.40
CA MET A 69 -6.90 36.61 4.53
C MET A 69 -7.32 37.30 3.24
N SER A 70 -6.72 38.45 2.94
CA SER A 70 -6.81 39.02 1.59
C SER A 70 -6.14 38.05 0.62
N VAL A 71 -6.93 37.20 -0.03
CA VAL A 71 -6.51 36.38 -1.17
C VAL A 71 -5.94 37.30 -2.26
N PRO A 72 -4.81 37.02 -2.95
CA PRO A 72 -3.81 35.97 -2.80
C PRO A 72 -2.40 36.56 -2.63
N ASP A 73 -1.77 36.42 -1.47
CA ASP A 73 -0.31 36.36 -1.40
C ASP A 73 0.07 35.20 -0.48
N VAL A 74 0.16 34.05 -1.14
CA VAL A 74 1.37 33.24 -1.12
C VAL A 74 1.85 32.92 0.30
N VAL A 75 1.34 31.82 0.87
CA VAL A 75 2.12 30.99 1.80
C VAL A 75 3.20 30.24 1.00
N SER A 76 3.93 30.93 0.13
CA SER A 76 5.23 30.44 -0.33
C SER A 76 6.25 31.22 0.45
N ILE A 77 6.98 30.50 1.28
CA ILE A 77 8.25 30.96 1.83
C ILE A 77 9.20 31.09 0.64
N GLU A 78 9.15 32.20 -0.08
CA GLU A 78 10.24 32.65 -0.91
C GLU A 78 11.08 33.60 -0.07
N LEU A 79 12.24 33.10 0.32
CA LEU A 79 13.29 33.89 0.95
C LEU A 79 13.79 34.92 -0.08
N GLU A 80 13.94 36.17 0.39
CA GLU A 80 14.66 37.30 -0.22
C GLU A 80 13.93 38.08 -1.34
N SER A 81 13.28 39.19 -0.97
CA SER A 81 13.93 40.51 -1.03
C SER A 81 12.92 41.65 -0.80
N ILE A 82 13.39 42.70 -0.11
CA ILE A 82 12.75 44.02 0.07
C ILE A 82 11.60 44.08 1.10
N GLY A 83 12.01 44.18 2.37
CA GLY A 83 11.56 45.25 3.29
C GLY A 83 10.08 45.60 3.34
N GLU A 84 9.25 44.69 3.85
CA GLU A 84 8.14 44.93 4.79
C GLU A 84 7.41 43.59 4.98
N GLU A 85 7.96 42.71 5.82
CA GLU A 85 7.28 41.45 6.17
C GLU A 85 6.08 41.77 7.07
N GLN A 86 4.87 41.77 6.50
CA GLN A 86 3.65 41.52 7.26
C GLN A 86 3.69 40.06 7.70
N LYS A 87 4.49 39.79 8.74
CA LYS A 87 4.76 38.46 9.28
C LYS A 87 3.46 37.93 9.86
N LYS A 88 2.66 37.24 9.05
CA LYS A 88 1.52 36.45 9.52
C LYS A 88 2.07 35.51 10.60
N ASP A 89 1.37 35.40 11.74
CA ASP A 89 1.77 34.51 12.83
C ASP A 89 1.77 33.06 12.32
N SER A 90 2.95 32.63 11.85
CA SER A 90 3.18 31.33 11.25
C SER A 90 3.79 30.40 12.29
N ILE A 91 3.23 29.21 12.42
CA ILE A 91 3.69 28.18 13.34
C ILE A 91 4.32 27.07 12.51
N THR A 92 5.49 26.60 12.92
CA THR A 92 6.21 25.53 12.23
C THR A 92 6.12 24.22 12.99
N ILE A 93 5.56 23.21 12.34
CA ILE A 93 5.45 21.84 12.82
C ILE A 93 6.57 21.00 12.19
N ARG A 94 7.37 20.32 13.00
CA ARG A 94 8.54 19.55 12.53
C ARG A 94 8.16 18.15 12.03
N ARG A 95 9.10 17.54 11.32
CA ARG A 95 9.08 16.13 10.90
C ARG A 95 8.81 15.16 12.06
N ASN A 96 8.10 14.07 11.76
CA ASN A 96 7.65 13.00 12.66
C ASN A 96 6.67 13.45 13.74
N GLU A 97 6.14 14.66 13.65
CA GLU A 97 5.14 15.13 14.59
C GLU A 97 3.74 14.83 14.09
N HIS A 98 2.87 14.43 15.01
CA HIS A 98 1.49 14.08 14.71
C HIS A 98 0.63 15.33 14.68
N VAL A 99 -0.24 15.41 13.68
CA VAL A 99 -1.18 16.50 13.51
C VAL A 99 -2.56 15.94 13.23
N VAL A 100 -3.58 16.58 13.79
CA VAL A 100 -4.98 16.21 13.59
C VAL A 100 -5.65 17.26 12.73
N VAL A 101 -6.49 16.83 11.79
CA VAL A 101 -7.36 17.73 11.04
C VAL A 101 -8.46 18.24 11.96
N ALA A 102 -8.38 19.50 12.36
CA ALA A 102 -9.33 20.13 13.28
C ALA A 102 -10.56 20.69 12.55
N ASP A 103 -10.37 21.27 11.37
CA ASP A 103 -11.43 21.87 10.57
C ASP A 103 -11.06 21.92 9.10
N ILE A 104 -12.04 22.02 8.21
CA ILE A 104 -11.87 22.08 6.77
C ILE A 104 -12.78 23.18 6.24
N LYS A 105 -12.23 24.06 5.41
CA LYS A 105 -12.98 25.15 4.78
C LYS A 105 -12.73 25.20 3.30
N THR A 106 -13.81 25.32 2.55
CA THR A 106 -13.76 25.57 1.10
C THR A 106 -13.95 27.07 0.85
N VAL A 107 -12.96 27.70 0.25
CA VAL A 107 -12.95 29.12 -0.13
C VAL A 107 -12.88 29.20 -1.67
N PRO A 108 -14.02 29.28 -2.37
CA PRO A 108 -14.05 29.23 -3.84
C PRO A 108 -13.38 30.42 -4.52
N SER A 109 -13.17 31.52 -3.81
CA SER A 109 -12.51 32.73 -4.31
C SER A 109 -10.99 32.60 -4.39
N ASP A 110 -10.40 31.56 -3.82
CA ASP A 110 -8.97 31.30 -3.86
C ASP A 110 -8.57 30.65 -5.19
N SER A 111 -7.62 31.27 -5.90
CA SER A 111 -7.13 30.79 -7.19
C SER A 111 -6.03 29.71 -7.09
N ILE A 112 -5.40 29.55 -5.92
CA ILE A 112 -4.27 28.62 -5.73
C ILE A 112 -4.79 27.24 -5.33
N ASP A 113 -5.56 27.19 -4.26
CA ASP A 113 -6.23 26.00 -3.75
C ASP A 113 -7.46 26.42 -2.97
N SER A 114 -8.63 25.92 -3.39
CA SER A 114 -9.91 26.24 -2.78
C SER A 114 -10.07 25.61 -1.40
N ILE A 115 -9.28 24.59 -1.05
CA ILE A 115 -9.45 23.84 0.19
C ILE A 115 -8.36 24.24 1.19
N TRP A 116 -8.83 24.75 2.32
CA TRP A 116 -8.01 25.09 3.47
C TRP A 116 -8.28 24.10 4.60
N VAL A 117 -7.20 23.56 5.15
CA VAL A 117 -7.25 22.57 6.23
C VAL A 117 -6.65 23.19 7.47
N LYS A 118 -7.42 23.20 8.56
CA LYS A 118 -6.92 23.55 9.88
C LYS A 118 -6.30 22.31 10.49
N VAL A 119 -5.01 22.36 10.78
CA VAL A 119 -4.29 21.27 11.44
C VAL A 119 -3.85 21.71 12.83
N ALA A 120 -3.89 20.77 13.78
CA ALA A 120 -3.51 21.01 15.16
C ALA A 120 -2.60 19.88 15.66
N ARG A 121 -1.47 20.24 16.27
CA ARG A 121 -0.64 19.30 17.02
C ARG A 121 -1.13 19.18 18.46
N ASP A 122 -1.41 20.32 19.08
CA ASP A 122 -1.94 20.45 20.42
C ASP A 122 -2.89 21.67 20.49
N GLN A 123 -3.38 22.00 21.69
CA GLN A 123 -4.34 23.09 21.88
C GLN A 123 -3.74 24.49 21.61
N LEU A 124 -2.41 24.62 21.54
CA LEU A 124 -1.70 25.89 21.36
C LEU A 124 -1.08 26.02 19.95
N THR A 125 -0.84 24.91 19.29
CA THR A 125 -0.09 24.77 18.04
C THR A 125 -1.05 24.32 16.95
N PHE A 126 -1.82 25.26 16.41
CA PHE A 126 -2.76 25.03 15.32
C PHE A 126 -2.71 26.15 14.29
N GLY A 127 -3.09 25.85 13.06
CA GLY A 127 -3.17 26.85 12.00
C GLY A 127 -3.77 26.27 10.72
N TRP A 128 -3.95 27.13 9.74
CA TRP A 128 -4.49 26.84 8.43
C TRP A 128 -3.37 26.69 7.40
N ILE A 129 -3.58 25.74 6.49
CA ILE A 129 -2.70 25.48 5.35
C ILE A 129 -3.56 25.02 4.18
N HIS A 130 -3.11 25.26 2.95
CA HIS A 130 -3.72 24.67 1.77
C HIS A 130 -3.60 23.15 1.79
N GLU A 131 -4.65 22.45 1.35
CA GLU A 131 -4.66 20.99 1.27
C GLU A 131 -3.50 20.47 0.41
N LYS A 132 -3.27 21.08 -0.75
CA LYS A 132 -2.20 20.67 -1.66
C LYS A 132 -0.82 20.72 -1.01
N GLU A 133 -0.55 21.75 -0.22
CA GLU A 133 0.72 21.87 0.51
C GLU A 133 0.79 20.87 1.67
N LEU A 134 -0.32 20.69 2.40
CA LEU A 134 -0.42 19.71 3.47
C LEU A 134 -0.09 18.30 2.97
N LEU A 135 -0.81 17.82 1.95
CA LEU A 135 -0.67 16.46 1.40
C LEU A 135 0.70 16.20 0.77
N SER A 136 1.48 17.25 0.45
CA SER A 136 2.86 17.10 -0.01
C SER A 136 3.88 16.85 1.11
N LYS A 137 3.51 17.13 2.36
CA LYS A 137 4.39 17.12 3.54
C LYS A 137 3.91 16.19 4.65
N VAL A 138 2.76 15.53 4.49
CA VAL A 138 2.19 14.63 5.49
C VAL A 138 1.78 13.30 4.88
N SER A 139 1.75 12.27 5.72
CA SER A 139 1.18 10.95 5.41
C SER A 139 0.26 10.53 6.55
N PRO A 140 -0.69 9.60 6.34
CA PRO A 140 -1.46 9.00 7.43
C PRO A 140 -0.57 8.48 8.57
N ASP A 141 -1.06 8.55 9.80
CA ASP A 141 -0.32 8.10 10.99
C ASP A 141 -0.22 6.57 11.12
N ASP A 142 -1.03 5.82 10.37
CA ASP A 142 -1.04 4.36 10.35
C ASP A 142 0.27 3.74 9.83
N PRO A 143 0.84 2.72 10.51
CA PRO A 143 2.09 2.07 10.09
C PRO A 143 2.03 1.43 8.69
N ILE A 144 0.87 0.92 8.28
CA ILE A 144 0.68 0.32 6.95
C ILE A 144 0.75 1.40 5.87
N SER A 145 0.13 2.55 6.12
CA SER A 145 0.16 3.69 5.20
C SER A 145 1.55 4.28 5.10
N GLN A 146 2.27 4.40 6.22
CA GLN A 146 3.68 4.82 6.21
C GLN A 146 4.57 3.84 5.43
N PHE A 147 4.30 2.54 5.52
CA PHE A 147 4.98 1.55 4.69
C PHE A 147 4.67 1.77 3.22
N ILE A 148 3.42 1.96 2.84
CA ILE A 148 3.04 2.25 1.44
C ILE A 148 3.73 3.52 0.93
N ASP A 149 3.77 4.58 1.75
CA ASP A 149 4.41 5.86 1.42
C ASP A 149 5.92 5.71 1.19
N ALA A 150 6.61 5.02 2.09
CA ALA A 150 8.03 4.74 1.96
C ALA A 150 8.38 3.99 0.66
N PHE A 151 7.49 3.09 0.22
CA PHE A 151 7.64 2.32 -1.02
C PHE A 151 7.04 3.01 -2.26
N SER A 152 6.41 4.17 -2.10
CA SER A 152 5.82 4.96 -3.20
C SER A 152 6.87 5.73 -4.01
N ASN A 153 8.04 6.02 -3.42
CA ASN A 153 9.10 6.75 -4.10
C ASN A 153 9.61 5.98 -5.33
N THR A 154 9.29 6.52 -6.52
CA THR A 154 9.55 5.86 -7.80
C THR A 154 11.03 5.56 -8.02
N HIS A 155 11.92 6.48 -7.64
CA HIS A 155 13.37 6.30 -7.78
C HIS A 155 13.88 5.19 -6.85
N LEU A 156 13.40 5.17 -5.60
CA LEU A 156 13.74 4.14 -4.64
C LEU A 156 13.26 2.76 -5.11
N LEU A 157 12.03 2.68 -5.61
CA LEU A 157 11.42 1.43 -6.07
C LEU A 157 12.20 0.85 -7.27
N VAL A 158 12.51 1.68 -8.28
CA VAL A 158 13.29 1.25 -9.46
C VAL A 158 14.69 0.79 -9.06
N PHE A 159 15.37 1.54 -8.19
CA PHE A 159 16.69 1.17 -7.69
C PHE A 159 16.65 -0.17 -6.92
N LEU A 160 15.68 -0.32 -6.01
CA LEU A 160 15.50 -1.55 -5.23
C LEU A 160 15.20 -2.75 -6.15
N ALA A 161 14.33 -2.58 -7.15
CA ALA A 161 14.02 -3.62 -8.12
C ALA A 161 15.27 -4.07 -8.90
N PHE A 162 16.11 -3.12 -9.32
CA PHE A 162 17.37 -3.42 -10.00
C PHE A 162 18.36 -4.18 -9.09
N CYS A 163 18.51 -3.74 -7.84
CA CYS A 163 19.36 -4.42 -6.84
C CYS A 163 18.88 -5.85 -6.57
N ILE A 164 17.58 -6.04 -6.38
CA ILE A 164 16.96 -7.36 -6.16
C ILE A 164 17.19 -8.26 -7.37
N LEU A 165 16.92 -7.78 -8.58
CA LEU A 165 17.06 -8.59 -9.80
C LEU A 165 18.52 -9.01 -10.03
N THR A 166 19.46 -8.09 -9.86
CA THR A 166 20.90 -8.36 -10.04
C THR A 166 21.42 -9.30 -8.94
N GLY A 167 21.06 -9.03 -7.68
CA GLY A 167 21.44 -9.86 -6.54
C GLY A 167 20.88 -11.28 -6.63
N ALA A 168 19.60 -11.42 -6.97
CA ALA A 168 18.96 -12.70 -7.18
C ALA A 168 19.57 -13.45 -8.38
N ALA A 169 19.80 -12.78 -9.51
CA ALA A 169 20.42 -13.41 -10.68
C ALA A 169 21.84 -13.92 -10.38
N TYR A 170 22.66 -13.13 -9.68
CA TYR A 170 24.00 -13.55 -9.27
C TYR A 170 23.94 -14.69 -8.24
N GLY A 171 23.07 -14.58 -7.24
CA GLY A 171 22.84 -15.61 -6.22
C GLY A 171 22.42 -16.94 -6.84
N LEU A 172 21.41 -16.93 -7.72
CA LEU A 172 20.93 -18.10 -8.44
C LEU A 172 21.99 -18.70 -9.36
N ARG A 173 22.77 -17.88 -10.09
CA ARG A 173 23.90 -18.36 -10.89
C ARG A 173 24.95 -19.05 -10.01
N ARG A 174 25.27 -18.50 -8.84
CA ARG A 174 26.24 -19.07 -7.89
C ARG A 174 25.74 -20.39 -7.31
N LEU A 175 24.47 -20.46 -6.91
CA LEU A 175 23.83 -21.69 -6.41
C LEU A 175 23.80 -22.79 -7.49
N LYS A 176 23.46 -22.42 -8.73
CA LYS A 176 23.45 -23.36 -9.86
C LYS A 176 24.83 -23.95 -10.14
N ARG A 177 25.90 -23.14 -10.09
CA ARG A 177 27.29 -23.62 -10.25
C ARG A 177 27.73 -24.57 -9.13
N LYS A 178 27.18 -24.42 -7.92
CA LYS A 178 27.45 -25.33 -6.80
C LYS A 178 26.64 -26.63 -6.85
N GLY A 179 25.77 -26.82 -7.85
CA GLY A 179 24.89 -27.98 -7.95
C GLY A 179 23.82 -28.04 -6.86
N SER A 180 23.54 -26.91 -6.18
CA SER A 180 22.55 -26.86 -5.10
C SER A 180 21.14 -27.13 -5.63
N LYS A 181 20.28 -27.66 -4.76
CA LYS A 181 18.84 -27.81 -5.05
C LYS A 181 18.20 -26.43 -5.19
N ILE A 182 17.40 -26.24 -6.24
CA ILE A 182 16.73 -24.98 -6.56
C ILE A 182 15.33 -25.31 -7.08
N VAL A 183 14.34 -24.57 -6.58
CA VAL A 183 12.93 -24.65 -7.00
C VAL A 183 12.79 -24.62 -8.53
N HIS A 184 11.90 -25.45 -9.09
CA HIS A 184 11.67 -25.68 -10.55
C HIS A 184 12.79 -26.37 -11.36
N PHE A 185 14.01 -26.46 -10.85
CA PHE A 185 15.15 -27.03 -11.59
C PHE A 185 15.61 -28.37 -11.03
N ASN A 186 16.15 -28.35 -9.81
CA ASN A 186 16.58 -29.54 -9.06
C ASN A 186 15.86 -29.46 -7.72
N ASP A 187 14.57 -29.72 -7.77
CA ASP A 187 13.66 -29.40 -6.67
C ASP A 187 13.57 -30.53 -5.64
N ILE A 188 13.10 -30.19 -4.44
CA ILE A 188 12.69 -31.17 -3.45
C ILE A 188 11.32 -31.76 -3.83
N LYS A 189 11.01 -32.96 -3.33
CA LYS A 189 9.72 -33.64 -3.56
C LYS A 189 8.60 -33.05 -2.70
N SER A 190 8.43 -31.73 -2.76
CA SER A 190 7.43 -30.98 -1.99
C SER A 190 6.67 -30.02 -2.89
N CYS A 191 5.38 -29.84 -2.61
CA CYS A 191 4.55 -28.88 -3.33
C CYS A 191 4.64 -27.46 -2.76
N TYR A 192 5.09 -27.28 -1.50
CA TYR A 192 5.04 -25.99 -0.81
C TYR A 192 5.91 -24.90 -1.48
N PRO A 193 7.18 -25.15 -1.87
CA PRO A 193 7.98 -24.14 -2.57
C PRO A 193 7.37 -23.68 -3.89
N THR A 194 6.83 -24.62 -4.68
CA THR A 194 6.16 -24.31 -5.94
C THR A 194 4.86 -23.54 -5.70
N ALA A 195 4.07 -23.93 -4.69
CA ALA A 195 2.86 -23.22 -4.32
C ALA A 195 3.15 -21.79 -3.86
N LEU A 196 4.22 -21.58 -3.08
CA LEU A 196 4.68 -20.26 -2.66
C LEU A 196 5.01 -19.38 -3.88
N CYS A 197 5.77 -19.90 -4.84
CA CYS A 197 6.08 -19.16 -6.07
C CYS A 197 4.83 -18.77 -6.87
N LEU A 198 3.85 -19.69 -6.98
CA LEU A 198 2.59 -19.43 -7.68
C LEU A 198 1.72 -18.40 -6.95
N LEU A 199 1.69 -18.44 -5.61
CA LEU A 199 1.00 -17.46 -4.79
C LEU A 199 1.63 -16.06 -4.93
N ILE A 200 2.97 -15.97 -4.96
CA ILE A 200 3.66 -14.68 -5.15
C ILE A 200 3.35 -14.11 -6.53
N ALA A 201 3.46 -14.93 -7.58
CA ALA A 201 3.14 -14.51 -8.94
C ALA A 201 1.69 -14.02 -9.04
N SER A 202 0.74 -14.77 -8.47
CA SER A 202 -0.68 -14.40 -8.49
C SER A 202 -0.97 -13.14 -7.67
N SER A 203 -0.36 -13.00 -6.49
CA SER A 203 -0.52 -11.81 -5.64
C SER A 203 0.08 -10.57 -6.29
N ALA A 204 1.22 -10.69 -6.97
CA ALA A 204 1.84 -9.59 -7.72
C ALA A 204 0.97 -9.14 -8.90
N VAL A 205 0.41 -10.09 -9.67
CA VAL A 205 -0.55 -9.78 -10.75
C VAL A 205 -1.79 -9.11 -10.17
N LEU A 206 -2.37 -9.64 -9.08
CA LEU A 206 -3.55 -9.07 -8.44
C LEU A 206 -3.29 -7.65 -7.93
N TYR A 207 -2.15 -7.41 -7.28
CA TYR A 207 -1.74 -6.09 -6.83
C TYR A 207 -1.66 -5.09 -7.99
N SER A 208 -0.92 -5.42 -9.05
CA SER A 208 -0.82 -4.56 -10.23
C SER A 208 -2.16 -4.36 -10.93
N SER A 209 -3.05 -5.37 -10.90
CA SER A 209 -4.41 -5.24 -11.42
C SER A 209 -5.22 -4.21 -10.63
N ILE A 210 -5.11 -4.21 -9.29
CA ILE A 210 -5.76 -3.22 -8.42
C ILE A 210 -5.24 -1.82 -8.75
N GLN A 211 -3.92 -1.66 -8.91
CA GLN A 211 -3.33 -0.37 -9.29
C GLN A 211 -3.82 0.15 -10.65
N LEU A 212 -4.05 -0.75 -11.62
CA LEU A 212 -4.44 -0.40 -12.98
C LEU A 212 -5.94 -0.09 -13.11
N PHE A 213 -6.79 -0.87 -12.45
CA PHE A 213 -8.24 -0.81 -12.63
C PHE A 213 -9.00 -0.14 -11.48
N GLY A 214 -8.40 -0.05 -10.29
CA GLY A 214 -9.03 0.53 -9.10
C GLY A 214 -8.08 1.42 -8.31
N PRO A 215 -7.48 2.46 -8.92
CA PRO A 215 -6.56 3.35 -8.22
C PRO A 215 -7.23 4.07 -7.03
N GLU A 216 -8.50 4.45 -7.15
CA GLU A 216 -9.26 5.06 -6.06
C GLU A 216 -9.48 4.10 -4.88
N THR A 217 -9.72 2.83 -5.16
CA THR A 217 -9.87 1.80 -4.13
C THR A 217 -8.55 1.59 -3.37
N TRP A 218 -7.42 1.64 -4.07
CA TRP A 218 -6.10 1.59 -3.43
C TRP A 218 -5.79 2.85 -2.64
N ARG A 219 -6.21 4.02 -3.14
CA ARG A 219 -6.08 5.29 -2.43
C ARG A 219 -6.90 5.29 -1.14
N HIS A 220 -8.14 4.82 -1.17
CA HIS A 220 -8.96 4.66 0.04
C HIS A 220 -8.28 3.74 1.06
N PHE A 221 -7.73 2.61 0.61
CA PHE A 221 -6.97 1.69 1.47
C PHE A 221 -5.72 2.34 2.07
N TYR A 222 -5.07 3.26 1.37
CA TYR A 222 -3.94 4.02 1.91
C TYR A 222 -4.34 4.92 3.08
N TYR A 223 -5.52 5.52 3.07
CA TYR A 223 -6.00 6.32 4.22
C TYR A 223 -6.62 5.46 5.32
N HIS A 224 -7.17 4.29 5.00
CA HIS A 224 -7.83 3.42 5.96
C HIS A 224 -7.38 1.95 5.80
N PRO A 225 -6.13 1.64 6.14
CA PRO A 225 -5.60 0.30 5.96
C PRO A 225 -6.27 -0.70 6.90
N SER A 226 -6.48 -1.92 6.43
CA SER A 226 -6.98 -3.03 7.25
C SER A 226 -6.32 -4.34 6.89
N LEU A 227 -5.95 -5.12 7.91
CA LEU A 227 -5.47 -6.50 7.74
C LEU A 227 -6.61 -7.52 7.75
N ASN A 228 -7.86 -7.07 7.99
CA ASN A 228 -9.04 -7.92 7.96
C ASN A 228 -9.58 -8.01 6.51
N PRO A 229 -9.45 -9.16 5.83
CA PRO A 229 -9.89 -9.29 4.44
C PRO A 229 -11.41 -9.18 4.27
N PHE A 230 -12.19 -9.37 5.33
CA PHE A 230 -13.65 -9.30 5.29
C PHE A 230 -14.21 -7.89 5.51
N ALA A 231 -13.37 -6.95 5.94
CA ALA A 231 -13.74 -5.54 6.13
C ALA A 231 -13.57 -4.70 4.86
N LEU A 232 -12.99 -5.29 3.80
CA LEU A 232 -12.58 -4.59 2.59
C LEU A 232 -13.46 -4.97 1.39
N PRO A 233 -13.53 -4.12 0.35
CA PRO A 233 -14.10 -4.49 -0.93
C PRO A 233 -13.49 -5.79 -1.47
N PHE A 234 -14.29 -6.56 -2.21
CA PHE A 234 -13.95 -7.93 -2.62
C PHE A 234 -12.50 -8.10 -3.14
N TRP A 235 -12.07 -7.28 -4.10
CA TRP A 235 -10.75 -7.41 -4.72
C TRP A 235 -9.59 -7.13 -3.74
N LEU A 236 -9.74 -6.13 -2.86
CA LEU A 236 -8.78 -5.87 -1.77
C LEU A 236 -8.80 -7.01 -0.75
N GLY A 237 -9.97 -7.51 -0.38
CA GLY A 237 -10.12 -8.66 0.51
C GLY A 237 -9.42 -9.91 -0.01
N VAL A 238 -9.53 -10.19 -1.31
CA VAL A 238 -8.80 -11.29 -1.98
C VAL A 238 -7.28 -11.05 -1.93
N PHE A 239 -6.82 -9.83 -2.14
CA PHE A 239 -5.41 -9.48 -2.04
C PHE A 239 -4.86 -9.65 -0.62
N ILE A 240 -5.54 -9.11 0.40
CA ILE A 240 -5.13 -9.29 1.80
C ILE A 240 -5.18 -10.77 2.21
N SER A 241 -6.18 -11.52 1.74
CA SER A 241 -6.23 -12.97 1.94
C SER A 241 -5.04 -13.69 1.30
N SER A 242 -4.59 -13.24 0.14
CA SER A 242 -3.42 -13.82 -0.53
C SER A 242 -2.12 -13.49 0.22
N VAL A 243 -2.00 -12.30 0.83
CA VAL A 243 -0.89 -11.94 1.73
C VAL A 243 -0.85 -12.86 2.95
N TRP A 244 -2.00 -13.13 3.58
CA TRP A 244 -2.07 -14.13 4.67
C TRP A 244 -1.68 -15.54 4.21
N ALA A 245 -2.17 -15.96 3.04
CA ALA A 245 -1.81 -17.25 2.47
C ALA A 245 -0.30 -17.35 2.18
N LEU A 246 0.34 -16.26 1.73
CA LEU A 246 1.79 -16.20 1.53
C LEU A 246 2.55 -16.47 2.82
N ILE A 247 2.15 -15.85 3.93
CA ILE A 247 2.79 -16.06 5.24
C ILE A 247 2.65 -17.53 5.67
N ILE A 248 1.44 -18.08 5.59
CA ILE A 248 1.16 -19.47 6.01
C ILE A 248 1.96 -20.46 5.16
N VAL A 249 1.93 -20.32 3.83
CA VAL A 249 2.63 -21.22 2.92
C VAL A 249 4.15 -21.04 3.02
N ALA A 250 4.64 -19.82 3.27
CA ALA A 250 6.07 -19.59 3.51
C ALA A 250 6.54 -20.33 4.78
N LEU A 251 5.80 -20.23 5.87
CA LEU A 251 6.11 -20.96 7.12
C LEU A 251 6.09 -22.48 6.90
N ALA A 252 5.06 -23.00 6.23
CA ALA A 252 4.99 -24.42 5.88
C ALA A 252 6.15 -24.86 4.97
N THR A 253 6.58 -24.01 4.05
CA THR A 253 7.72 -24.28 3.17
C THR A 253 9.02 -24.35 3.96
N VAL A 254 9.24 -23.42 4.89
CA VAL A 254 10.44 -23.42 5.74
C VAL A 254 10.50 -24.69 6.57
N ASP A 255 9.40 -25.03 7.24
CA ASP A 255 9.30 -26.24 8.07
C ASP A 255 9.58 -27.51 7.24
N ASP A 256 8.91 -27.67 6.10
CA ASP A 256 9.07 -28.85 5.24
C ASP A 256 10.47 -28.97 4.63
N VAL A 257 11.09 -27.85 4.24
CA VAL A 257 12.47 -27.84 3.71
C VAL A 257 13.48 -28.31 4.76
N TYR A 258 13.32 -27.90 6.01
CA TYR A 258 14.18 -28.34 7.11
C TYR A 258 14.01 -29.81 7.46
N HIS A 259 12.82 -30.39 7.26
CA HIS A 259 12.59 -31.82 7.45
C HIS A 259 13.18 -32.66 6.31
N MET A 260 13.27 -32.12 5.09
CA MET A 260 13.69 -32.85 3.89
C MET A 260 15.19 -32.76 3.59
N LEU A 261 15.88 -31.71 4.07
CA LEU A 261 17.28 -31.42 3.75
C LEU A 261 18.13 -31.22 5.00
N PRO A 262 19.43 -31.58 4.97
CA PRO A 262 20.35 -31.20 6.03
C PRO A 262 20.47 -29.67 6.11
N LEU A 263 20.70 -29.13 7.31
CA LEU A 263 20.62 -27.70 7.62
C LEU A 263 21.36 -26.79 6.63
N GLY A 264 22.58 -27.17 6.22
CA GLY A 264 23.36 -26.39 5.25
C GLY A 264 22.72 -26.32 3.85
N GLU A 265 22.16 -27.42 3.36
CA GLU A 265 21.46 -27.46 2.08
C GLU A 265 20.09 -26.78 2.17
N ALA A 266 19.38 -26.95 3.29
CA ALA A 266 18.10 -26.29 3.57
C ALA A 266 18.22 -24.77 3.49
N ILE A 267 19.23 -24.18 4.15
CA ILE A 267 19.47 -22.73 4.11
C ILE A 267 19.76 -22.27 2.67
N LEU A 268 20.63 -22.97 1.94
CA LEU A 268 20.94 -22.62 0.55
C LEU A 268 19.71 -22.72 -0.36
N TYR A 269 18.86 -23.72 -0.14
CA TYR A 269 17.60 -23.88 -0.86
C TYR A 269 16.64 -22.73 -0.55
N LEU A 270 16.45 -22.36 0.72
CA LEU A 270 15.57 -21.25 1.12
C LEU A 270 16.07 -19.90 0.59
N VAL A 271 17.39 -19.65 0.57
CA VAL A 271 17.96 -18.46 -0.06
C VAL A 271 17.70 -18.46 -1.58
N GLY A 272 17.85 -19.60 -2.23
CA GLY A 272 17.50 -19.76 -3.64
C GLY A 272 16.02 -19.53 -3.92
N LEU A 273 15.15 -20.08 -3.08
CA LEU A 273 13.70 -19.89 -3.15
C LEU A 273 13.33 -18.41 -2.97
N ALA A 274 13.87 -17.73 -1.95
CA ALA A 274 13.65 -16.31 -1.74
C ALA A 274 14.10 -15.47 -2.96
N ALA A 275 15.23 -15.82 -3.57
CA ALA A 275 15.69 -15.16 -4.79
C ALA A 275 14.74 -15.40 -5.98
N VAL A 276 14.24 -16.62 -6.20
CA VAL A 276 13.24 -16.90 -7.24
C VAL A 276 11.95 -16.13 -6.97
N CYS A 277 11.46 -16.16 -5.73
CA CYS A 277 10.27 -15.43 -5.28
C CYS A 277 10.38 -13.93 -5.56
N ALA A 278 11.54 -13.32 -5.23
CA ALA A 278 11.77 -11.90 -5.47
C ALA A 278 11.80 -11.57 -6.97
N VAL A 279 12.41 -12.42 -7.80
CA VAL A 279 12.41 -12.26 -9.26
C VAL A 279 10.98 -12.38 -9.82
N LEU A 280 10.20 -13.36 -9.37
CA LEU A 280 8.81 -13.52 -9.79
C LEU A 280 7.98 -12.30 -9.42
N TYR A 281 8.10 -11.80 -8.18
CA TYR A 281 7.42 -10.60 -7.74
C TYR A 281 7.69 -9.40 -8.66
N VAL A 282 8.97 -9.10 -8.94
CA VAL A 282 9.36 -7.97 -9.79
C VAL A 282 8.89 -8.14 -11.23
N ILE A 283 9.06 -9.33 -11.81
CA ILE A 283 8.65 -9.59 -13.20
C ILE A 283 7.14 -9.46 -13.34
N PHE A 284 6.36 -10.10 -12.46
CA PHE A 284 4.90 -10.08 -12.54
C PHE A 284 4.31 -8.72 -12.17
N SER A 285 4.88 -8.01 -11.20
CA SER A 285 4.39 -6.67 -10.85
C SER A 285 4.56 -5.69 -12.01
N VAL A 286 5.72 -5.70 -12.68
CA VAL A 286 6.01 -4.80 -13.81
C VAL A 286 5.28 -5.22 -15.08
N THR A 287 5.35 -6.49 -15.47
CA THR A 287 4.75 -6.96 -16.75
C THR A 287 3.23 -6.87 -16.77
N THR A 288 2.56 -6.94 -15.60
CA THR A 288 1.11 -6.80 -15.49
C THR A 288 0.66 -5.36 -15.77
N LEU A 289 1.45 -4.36 -15.42
CA LEU A 289 1.17 -2.95 -15.77
C LEU A 289 1.12 -2.75 -17.30
N TYR A 290 1.78 -3.63 -18.06
CA TYR A 290 1.76 -3.68 -19.53
C TYR A 290 0.81 -4.75 -20.09
N TYR A 291 -0.08 -5.32 -19.27
CA TYR A 291 -1.02 -6.41 -19.62
C TYR A 291 -0.40 -7.75 -20.06
N ILE A 292 0.91 -7.82 -20.28
CA ILE A 292 1.64 -9.04 -20.64
C ILE A 292 1.73 -10.02 -19.46
N GLY A 293 1.59 -9.52 -18.22
CA GLY A 293 1.65 -10.32 -17.01
C GLY A 293 0.58 -11.43 -16.94
N TYR A 294 -0.63 -11.20 -17.44
CA TYR A 294 -1.72 -12.20 -17.42
C TYR A 294 -1.41 -13.45 -18.26
N PRO A 295 -1.06 -13.35 -19.56
CA PRO A 295 -0.68 -14.53 -20.33
C PRO A 295 0.62 -15.17 -19.81
N LEU A 296 1.56 -14.36 -19.30
CA LEU A 296 2.77 -14.87 -18.66
C LEU A 296 2.46 -15.71 -17.41
N LEU A 297 1.44 -15.33 -16.62
CA LEU A 297 1.03 -16.06 -15.42
C LEU A 297 0.49 -17.44 -15.80
N ILE A 298 -0.35 -17.52 -16.84
CA ILE A 298 -0.90 -18.78 -17.35
C ILE A 298 0.24 -19.70 -17.80
N ALA A 299 1.20 -19.17 -18.58
CA ALA A 299 2.36 -19.92 -19.03
C ALA A 299 3.22 -20.42 -17.84
N TYR A 300 3.39 -19.57 -16.82
CA TYR A 300 4.13 -19.91 -15.61
C TYR A 300 3.44 -21.00 -14.78
N TYR A 301 2.12 -20.93 -14.60
CA TYR A 301 1.32 -21.98 -13.96
C TYR A 301 1.50 -23.33 -14.67
N TYR A 302 1.41 -23.34 -16.00
CA TYR A 302 1.62 -24.56 -16.78
C TYR A 302 3.03 -25.12 -16.60
N PHE A 303 4.06 -24.26 -16.66
CA PHE A 303 5.44 -24.65 -16.44
C PHE A 303 5.67 -25.24 -15.04
N ALA A 304 5.21 -24.55 -13.99
CA ALA A 304 5.39 -24.94 -12.59
C ALA A 304 4.69 -26.27 -12.27
N ILE A 305 3.44 -26.43 -12.71
CA ILE A 305 2.67 -27.67 -12.48
C ILE A 305 3.27 -28.85 -13.23
N LYS A 306 3.76 -28.62 -14.47
CA LYS A 306 4.44 -29.66 -15.24
C LYS A 306 5.73 -30.11 -14.53
N ARG A 307 6.49 -29.17 -13.97
CA ARG A 307 7.70 -29.47 -13.18
C ARG A 307 7.39 -30.21 -11.88
N LEU A 308 6.30 -29.89 -11.19
CA LEU A 308 5.92 -30.58 -9.96
C LEU A 308 5.53 -32.06 -10.17
N LYS A 309 5.04 -32.42 -11.36
CA LYS A 309 4.63 -33.80 -11.69
C LYS A 309 5.79 -34.73 -12.06
N HIS A 310 6.98 -34.20 -12.32
CA HIS A 310 8.16 -34.94 -12.75
C HIS A 310 9.19 -34.98 -11.61
#